data_AF-A0A355DRK1-F1
#
_entry.id   AF-A0A355DRK1-F1
#
_cell.length_a   1.000
_cell.length_b   1.000
_cell.length_c   1.000
_cell.angle_alpha   90.00
_cell.angle_beta   90.00
_cell.angle_gamma   90.00
#
_symmetry.space_group_name_H-M   'P 1'
#
loop_
_entity.id
_entity.type
_entity.pdbx_description
1 polymer ?
#
loop_
_entity_poly.entity_id
_entity_poly.type
_entity_poly.pdbx_seq_one_letter_code
_entity_poly.pdbx_strand_id
1 'polypeptide(L)'
;MTVVTKILSIVIAVILGCGGVIALFYGMNLFVNRLPHKWRSQILPWVYLAPALLLLTAYLILPTLNTIYISFFDKRSQNFIGLDNYIFAFTSQTLLV
;
A
#
# COMPACT_ATOMS: atom_id res chain seq x y z
N MET A 1 -16.86 -7.97 31.54
CA MET A 1 -16.66 -8.76 30.30
C MET A 1 -15.90 -7.96 29.21
N THR A 2 -14.88 -7.17 29.59
CA THR A 2 -14.28 -6.15 28.69
C THR A 2 -12.81 -6.36 28.36
N VAL A 3 -12.05 -7.07 29.22
CA VAL A 3 -10.61 -7.30 29.01
C VAL A 3 -10.36 -8.67 28.37
N VAL A 4 -11.02 -9.72 28.88
CA VAL A 4 -10.88 -11.09 28.35
C VAL A 4 -11.28 -11.18 26.87
N THR A 5 -12.35 -10.50 26.47
CA THR A 5 -12.81 -10.45 25.07
C THR A 5 -11.83 -9.70 24.16
N LYS A 6 -11.17 -8.63 24.66
CA LYS A 6 -10.14 -7.91 23.92
C LYS A 6 -8.88 -8.75 23.73
N ILE A 7 -8.41 -9.41 24.79
CA ILE A 7 -7.24 -10.29 24.71
C ILE A 7 -7.51 -11.43 23.71
N LEU A 8 -8.69 -12.04 23.78
CA LEU A 8 -9.08 -13.07 22.82
C LEU A 8 -9.09 -12.54 21.38
N SER A 9 -9.64 -11.35 21.15
CA SER A 9 -9.67 -10.72 19.83
C SER A 9 -8.28 -10.44 19.27
N ILE A 10 -7.35 -9.98 20.11
CA ILE A 10 -5.95 -9.73 19.73
C ILE A 10 -5.29 -11.05 19.31
N VAL A 11 -5.44 -12.11 20.13
CA VAL A 11 -4.86 -13.42 19.82
C VAL A 11 -5.41 -13.97 18.50
N ILE A 12 -6.72 -13.88 18.30
CA ILE A 12 -7.37 -14.30 17.04
C ILE A 12 -6.85 -13.47 15.86
N ALA A 13 -6.75 -12.15 16.00
CA ALA A 13 -6.25 -11.28 14.94
C ALA A 13 -4.79 -11.60 14.57
N VAL A 14 -3.93 -11.88 15.55
CA VAL A 14 -2.54 -12.27 15.31
C VAL A 14 -2.48 -13.63 14.60
N ILE A 15 -3.23 -14.63 15.09
CA ILE A 15 -3.26 -15.96 14.48
C ILE A 15 -3.78 -15.88 13.03
N LEU A 16 -4.84 -15.12 12.79
CA LEU A 16 -5.39 -14.92 11.44
C LEU A 16 -4.43 -14.15 10.55
N GLY A 17 -3.75 -13.13 11.06
CA GLY A 17 -2.75 -12.36 10.32
C GLY A 17 -1.57 -13.23 9.92
N CYS A 18 -0.90 -13.85 10.89
CA CYS A 18 0.25 -14.72 10.64
C CYS A 18 -0.15 -15.95 9.79
N GLY A 19 -1.28 -16.59 10.12
CA GLY A 19 -1.81 -17.73 9.39
C GLY A 19 -2.18 -17.39 7.95
N GLY A 20 -2.77 -16.20 7.72
CA GLY A 20 -3.09 -15.71 6.39
C GLY A 20 -1.84 -15.50 5.53
N VAL A 21 -0.78 -14.93 6.10
CA VAL A 21 0.51 -14.76 5.42
C VAL A 21 1.12 -16.12 5.04
N ILE A 22 1.12 -17.08 5.98
CA ILE A 22 1.61 -18.45 5.71
C ILE A 22 0.77 -19.11 4.61
N ALA A 23 -0.55 -19.04 4.70
CA ALA A 23 -1.47 -19.63 3.73
C ALA A 23 -1.28 -19.01 2.33
N LEU A 24 -1.07 -17.70 2.25
CA LEU A 24 -0.80 -16.99 1.01
C LEU A 24 0.51 -17.47 0.39
N PHE A 25 1.62 -17.51 1.13
CA PHE A 25 2.91 -17.95 0.59
C PHE A 25 2.91 -19.42 0.19
N TYR A 26 2.26 -20.29 0.97
CA TYR A 26 2.10 -21.69 0.60
C TYR A 26 1.21 -21.84 -0.64
N GLY A 27 0.09 -21.13 -0.71
CA GLY A 27 -0.81 -21.14 -1.86
C GLY A 27 -0.11 -20.68 -3.14
N MET A 28 0.67 -19.61 -3.05
CA MET A 28 1.50 -19.11 -4.15
C MET A 28 2.57 -20.11 -4.59
N ASN A 29 3.26 -20.76 -3.65
CA ASN A 29 4.24 -21.81 -3.97
C ASN A 29 3.57 -22.98 -4.69
N LEU A 30 2.40 -23.42 -4.20
CA LEU A 30 1.61 -24.48 -4.84
C LEU A 30 1.15 -24.10 -6.24
N PHE A 31 0.78 -22.84 -6.46
CA PHE A 31 0.44 -22.32 -7.78
C PHE A 31 1.65 -22.37 -8.73
N VAL A 32 2.80 -21.85 -8.30
CA VAL A 32 4.03 -21.83 -9.10
C VAL A 32 4.54 -23.23 -9.41
N ASN A 33 4.38 -24.19 -8.49
CA ASN A 33 4.80 -25.58 -8.69
C ASN A 33 3.98 -26.32 -9.75
N ARG A 34 2.79 -25.83 -10.13
CA ARG A 34 2.00 -26.39 -11.23
C ARG A 34 2.41 -25.85 -12.60
N LEU A 35 3.26 -24.83 -12.66
CA LEU A 35 3.71 -24.25 -13.92
C LEU A 35 4.81 -25.11 -14.57
N PRO A 36 4.94 -25.08 -15.91
CA PRO A 36 6.01 -25.79 -16.61
C PRO A 36 7.40 -25.32 -16.16
N HIS A 37 8.37 -26.25 -16.12
CA HIS A 37 9.69 -26.01 -15.53
C HIS A 37 10.43 -24.76 -16.07
N LYS A 38 10.25 -24.46 -17.37
CA LYS A 38 10.85 -23.28 -18.03
C LYS A 38 10.41 -21.94 -17.43
N TRP A 39 9.16 -21.84 -16.96
CA TRP A 39 8.57 -20.61 -16.46
C TRP A 39 8.71 -20.45 -14.94
N ARG A 40 8.94 -21.56 -14.23
CA ARG A 40 8.99 -21.59 -12.77
C ARG A 40 10.07 -20.66 -12.21
N SER A 41 11.29 -20.70 -12.75
CA SER A 41 12.40 -19.88 -12.26
C SER A 41 12.20 -18.39 -12.51
N GLN A 42 11.52 -18.01 -13.59
CA GLN A 42 11.27 -16.62 -13.95
C GLN A 42 10.11 -16.02 -13.14
N ILE A 43 9.04 -16.79 -12.92
CA ILE A 43 7.80 -16.31 -12.30
C ILE A 43 7.87 -16.31 -10.77
N LEU A 44 8.64 -17.23 -10.18
CA LEU A 44 8.75 -17.38 -8.73
C LEU A 44 9.05 -16.05 -8.01
N PRO A 45 10.09 -15.27 -8.34
CA PRO A 45 10.36 -14.00 -7.63
C PRO A 45 9.19 -13.01 -7.71
N TRP A 46 8.52 -12.92 -8.86
CA TRP A 46 7.39 -12.00 -9.05
C TRP A 46 6.16 -12.39 -8.24
N VAL A 47 5.87 -13.69 -8.11
CA VAL A 47 4.71 -14.13 -7.31
C VAL A 47 4.92 -13.80 -5.85
N TYR A 48 6.13 -13.95 -5.31
CA TYR A 48 6.43 -13.55 -3.92
C TYR A 48 6.41 -12.04 -3.71
N LEU A 49 6.83 -11.26 -4.72
CA LEU A 49 6.88 -9.81 -4.65
C LEU A 49 5.51 -9.14 -4.88
N ALA A 50 4.65 -9.73 -5.72
CA ALA A 50 3.39 -9.15 -6.16
C ALA A 50 2.43 -8.75 -5.02
N PRO A 51 2.22 -9.53 -3.95
CA PRO A 51 1.36 -9.13 -2.83
C PRO A 51 1.85 -7.85 -2.15
N ALA A 52 3.16 -7.74 -1.93
CA ALA A 52 3.77 -6.56 -1.33
C ALA A 52 3.64 -5.34 -2.26
N LEU A 53 3.93 -5.52 -3.55
CA LEU A 53 3.77 -4.46 -4.55
C LEU A 53 2.31 -4.01 -4.71
N LEU A 54 1.35 -4.93 -4.62
CA LEU A 54 -0.07 -4.60 -4.68
C LEU A 54 -0.45 -3.69 -3.51
N LEU A 55 -0.11 -4.08 -2.28
CA LEU A 55 -0.38 -3.26 -1.10
C LEU A 55 0.34 -1.92 -1.14
N LEU A 56 1.63 -1.91 -1.51
CA LEU A 56 2.41 -0.70 -1.67
C LEU A 56 1.77 0.22 -2.73
N THR A 57 1.32 -0.35 -3.85
CA THR A 57 0.68 0.44 -4.90
C THR A 57 -0.65 1.02 -4.42
N ALA A 58 -1.49 0.23 -3.77
CA ALA A 58 -2.81 0.64 -3.31
C ALA A 58 -2.77 1.70 -2.20
N TYR A 59 -1.85 1.56 -1.24
CA TYR A 59 -1.83 2.38 -0.04
C TYR A 59 -0.75 3.46 -0.03
N LEU A 60 0.23 3.39 -0.94
CA LEU A 60 1.29 4.39 -1.04
C LEU A 60 1.32 5.04 -2.42
N ILE A 61 1.58 4.28 -3.49
CA ILE A 61 1.79 4.89 -4.81
C ILE A 61 0.53 5.63 -5.29
N LEU A 62 -0.64 4.99 -5.29
CA LEU A 62 -1.88 5.62 -5.75
C LEU A 62 -2.24 6.86 -4.92
N PRO A 63 -2.23 6.81 -3.56
CA PRO A 63 -2.42 8.02 -2.76
C PRO A 63 -1.38 9.11 -3.00
N THR A 64 -0.09 8.75 -3.14
CA THR A 64 0.97 9.73 -3.41
C THR A 64 0.78 10.40 -4.76
N LEU A 65 0.46 9.65 -5.82
CA LEU A 65 0.15 10.21 -7.13
C LEU A 65 -1.09 11.11 -7.07
N ASN A 66 -2.11 10.71 -6.31
CA ASN A 66 -3.29 11.55 -6.10
C ASN A 66 -2.93 12.85 -5.36
N THR A 67 -2.09 12.79 -4.31
CA THR A 67 -1.60 13.98 -3.59
C THR A 67 -0.81 14.91 -4.50
N ILE A 68 0.06 14.36 -5.36
CA ILE A 68 0.79 15.13 -6.37
C ILE A 68 -0.17 15.75 -7.37
N TYR A 69 -1.22 15.03 -7.80
CA TYR A 69 -2.20 15.56 -8.74
C TYR A 69 -3.00 16.72 -8.13
N ILE A 70 -3.55 16.54 -6.92
CA ILE A 70 -4.38 17.56 -6.27
C ILE A 70 -3.57 18.76 -5.77
N SER A 71 -2.25 18.67 -5.60
CA SER A 71 -1.43 19.82 -5.21
C SER A 71 -1.34 20.90 -6.30
N PHE A 72 -1.73 20.60 -7.54
CA PHE A 72 -1.91 21.61 -8.60
C PHE A 72 -3.32 22.24 -8.64
N PHE A 73 -4.21 21.86 -7.71
CA PHE A 73 -5.56 22.38 -7.62
C PHE A 73 -5.74 23.35 -6.45
N ASP A 74 -6.84 24.10 -6.50
CA ASP A 74 -7.23 25.00 -5.42
C ASP A 74 -7.51 24.27 -4.09
N LYS A 75 -7.78 25.05 -3.04
CA LYS A 75 -8.02 24.55 -1.68
C LYS A 75 -9.20 23.56 -1.56
N ARG A 76 -10.07 23.51 -2.57
CA ARG A 76 -11.21 22.58 -2.64
C ARG A 76 -10.97 21.41 -3.60
N SER A 77 -9.80 21.37 -4.24
CA SER A 77 -9.45 20.40 -5.29
C SER A 77 -10.42 20.40 -6.48
N GLN A 78 -11.00 21.57 -6.80
CA GLN A 78 -12.02 21.72 -7.85
C GLN A 78 -11.48 22.41 -9.10
N ASN A 79 -10.62 23.41 -8.92
CA ASN A 79 -10.08 24.20 -10.03
C ASN A 79 -8.56 24.00 -10.13
N PHE A 80 -8.07 23.76 -11.36
CA PHE A 80 -6.63 23.68 -11.61
C PHE A 80 -6.01 25.08 -11.55
N ILE A 81 -5.00 25.26 -10.71
CA ILE A 81 -4.31 26.54 -10.47
C ILE A 81 -2.81 26.45 -10.78
N GLY A 82 -2.34 25.36 -11.38
CA GLY A 82 -0.94 25.20 -11.76
C GLY A 82 0.00 25.21 -10.56
N LEU A 83 1.00 26.10 -10.58
CA LEU A 83 2.09 26.13 -9.59
C LEU A 83 1.87 27.11 -8.43
N ASP A 84 0.71 27.76 -8.34
CA ASP A 84 0.44 28.81 -7.35
C ASP A 84 0.65 28.34 -5.91
N ASN A 85 0.23 27.11 -5.58
CA ASN A 85 0.47 26.51 -4.25
C ASN A 85 1.95 26.36 -3.94
N TYR A 86 2.78 26.00 -4.94
CA TYR A 86 4.21 25.82 -4.75
C TYR A 86 4.91 27.17 -4.58
N ILE A 87 4.55 28.17 -5.39
CA ILE A 87 5.07 29.54 -5.22
C ILE A 87 4.73 30.04 -3.82
N PHE A 88 3.46 29.94 -3.40
CA PHE A 88 3.02 30.31 -2.06
C PHE A 88 3.84 29.60 -0.97
N ALA A 89 4.11 28.30 -1.13
CA ALA A 89 4.90 27.53 -0.18
C ALA A 89 6.33 28.08 0.01
N PHE A 90 6.93 28.62 -1.05
CA PHE A 90 8.30 29.15 -1.02
C PHE A 90 8.38 30.68 -0.87
N THR A 91 7.25 31.41 -0.88
CA THR A 91 7.24 32.88 -0.75
C THR A 91 6.47 33.37 0.47
N SER A 92 5.60 32.56 1.07
CA SER A 92 4.79 33.00 2.20
C SER A 92 5.61 33.09 3.49
N GLN A 93 5.60 34.26 4.13
CA GLN A 93 6.27 34.48 5.41
C GLN A 93 5.74 33.60 6.55
N THR A 94 4.55 33.01 6.40
CA THR A 94 4.02 32.03 7.37
C THR A 94 4.60 30.63 7.23
N LEU A 95 5.20 30.30 6.09
CA LEU A 95 5.80 29.00 5.78
C LEU A 95 7.34 29.06 5.74
N LEU A 96 7.90 30.24 5.54
CA LEU A 96 9.33 30.50 5.65
C LEU A 96 9.70 30.63 7.13
N VAL A 97 10.70 29.85 7.57
CA VAL A 97 11.27 29.87 8.93
C VAL A 97 12.23 31.04 9.08
#